data_AF-M5UA66-F1
#
_entry.id   AF-M5UA66-F1
#
_cell.length_a   1.000
_cell.length_b   1.000
_cell.length_c   1.000
_cell.angle_alpha   90.00
_cell.angle_beta   90.00
_cell.angle_gamma   90.00
#
_symmetry.space_group_name_H-M   'P 1'
#
loop_
_entity.id
_entity.type
_entity.pdbx_description
1 polymer ?
#
loop_
_entity_poly.entity_id
_entity_poly.type
_entity_poly.pdbx_seq_one_letter_code
_entity_poly.pdbx_strand_id
1 'polypeptide(L)'
;MTRTVNTIVFEEHSEVLPYWFEKGVKNAVVVCFDAHLDVQRITASRLKRLVASKTSDELRAEMKPHHLMPDWDAVASRSYSFGIEDFFFAAARMGVVRKLIWVAPSHVPIHDMQSAIEQLQQTDGVTIEDLRSFSWCSRNSDAVRWIEGELLGIELTVCHREALPHVGLPSSCLVDIDLDYFVELPSEQIGVSPVQVVADLMELPLEFSEVTISRSVESGFTPLRYSTLDQELQRAFDEAVGKLTSGGEKQATTTHGVKTPLNDGLRRACEYPARGLPVAPVDVQALQREFESTKGSIQDRGLFYAAIGILWCHLGDLDSARDCYGVVAEAFGVHPELALEIARLLIESECWFDAGNYLQDALNDDKTCAAACNYLGLIAAESARQNGDETQLRVAADWFAKAHERTPAWQSVVENLVHVHRLLGEMETADRFYASLRDVIEIKSRLCGQTSE
;
A
#
# COMPACT_ATOMS: atom_id res chain seq x y z
N MET A 1 7.88 9.64 -38.63
CA MET A 1 8.00 10.52 -37.44
C MET A 1 8.85 9.78 -36.44
N THR A 2 9.90 10.39 -35.91
CA THR A 2 10.75 9.80 -34.89
C THR A 2 10.00 9.79 -33.56
N ARG A 3 9.69 8.61 -33.02
CA ARG A 3 9.01 8.46 -31.72
C ARG A 3 10.04 8.72 -30.63
N THR A 4 9.91 9.79 -29.85
CA THR A 4 10.74 10.04 -28.67
C THR A 4 9.98 9.65 -27.41
N VAL A 5 10.67 9.02 -26.45
CA VAL A 5 10.12 8.68 -25.12
C VAL A 5 10.90 9.46 -24.09
N ASN A 6 10.22 10.34 -23.36
CA ASN A 6 10.78 11.10 -22.25
C ASN A 6 10.66 10.30 -20.95
N THR A 7 11.71 10.23 -20.14
CA THR A 7 11.67 9.57 -18.83
C THR A 7 11.69 10.62 -17.72
N ILE A 8 10.70 10.60 -16.85
CA ILE A 8 10.60 11.48 -15.68
C ILE A 8 10.85 10.64 -14.43
N VAL A 9 11.84 11.03 -13.64
CA VAL A 9 12.26 10.27 -12.45
C VAL A 9 11.85 11.00 -11.17
N PHE A 10 11.26 10.26 -10.25
CA PHE A 10 10.87 10.67 -8.90
C PHE A 10 11.60 9.84 -7.84
N GLU A 11 11.68 10.36 -6.62
CA GLU A 11 12.18 9.56 -5.51
C GLU A 11 11.06 8.65 -4.98
N GLU A 12 9.88 9.19 -4.70
CA GLU A 12 8.75 8.44 -4.14
C GLU A 12 7.59 8.29 -5.14
N HIS A 13 6.92 7.14 -5.11
CA HIS A 13 5.87 6.81 -6.08
C HIS A 13 4.71 7.82 -6.09
N SER A 14 4.34 8.34 -4.93
CA SER A 14 3.26 9.32 -4.78
C SER A 14 3.51 10.65 -5.49
N GLU A 15 4.77 10.99 -5.81
CA GLU A 15 5.12 12.23 -6.53
C GLU A 15 4.59 12.27 -7.97
N VAL A 16 4.26 11.10 -8.52
CA VAL A 16 3.71 10.93 -9.86
C VAL A 16 2.34 11.61 -10.01
N LEU A 17 1.49 11.60 -8.98
CA LEU A 17 0.15 12.20 -9.05
C LEU A 17 0.18 13.72 -9.26
N PRO A 18 0.89 14.53 -8.44
CA PRO A 18 1.08 15.96 -8.71
C PRO A 18 1.61 16.26 -10.11
N TYR A 19 2.50 15.42 -10.62
CA TYR A 19 3.03 15.55 -11.97
C TYR A 19 1.96 15.33 -13.06
N TRP A 20 1.23 14.21 -13.01
CA TRP A 20 0.13 13.95 -13.95
C TRP A 20 -0.97 15.01 -13.87
N PHE A 21 -1.27 15.50 -12.66
CA PHE A 21 -2.22 16.58 -12.45
C PHE A 21 -1.75 17.88 -13.13
N GLU A 22 -0.47 18.25 -12.99
CA GLU A 22 0.13 19.41 -13.64
C GLU A 22 0.08 19.33 -15.17
N LYS A 23 0.28 18.12 -15.72
CA LYS A 23 0.16 17.84 -17.16
C LYS A 23 -1.28 17.86 -17.67
N GLY A 24 -2.28 17.97 -16.79
CA GLY A 24 -3.69 17.97 -17.18
C GLY A 24 -4.19 16.60 -17.63
N VAL A 25 -3.55 15.51 -17.18
CA VAL A 25 -4.01 14.14 -17.45
C VAL A 25 -5.44 13.96 -16.92
N LYS A 26 -6.30 13.34 -17.74
CA LYS A 26 -7.69 13.03 -17.39
C LYS A 26 -8.11 11.66 -17.87
N ASN A 27 -8.80 10.93 -16.99
CA ASN A 27 -9.40 9.62 -17.24
C ASN A 27 -8.43 8.67 -17.95
N ALA A 28 -7.16 8.58 -17.55
CA ALA A 28 -6.16 7.78 -18.24
C ALA A 28 -6.24 6.28 -17.89
N VAL A 29 -5.73 5.43 -18.78
CA VAL A 29 -5.34 4.06 -18.42
C VAL A 29 -3.85 4.09 -18.10
N VAL A 30 -3.47 3.52 -16.96
CA VAL A 30 -2.07 3.40 -16.54
C VAL A 30 -1.66 1.94 -16.64
N VAL A 31 -0.53 1.67 -17.30
CA VAL A 31 0.20 0.41 -17.19
C VAL A 31 1.31 0.63 -16.17
N CYS A 32 1.17 0.04 -14.99
CA CYS A 32 2.04 0.25 -13.84
C CYS A 32 2.85 -1.02 -13.57
N PHE A 33 4.17 -0.91 -13.53
CA PHE A 33 5.10 -1.97 -13.15
C PHE A 33 5.56 -1.70 -11.72
N ASP A 34 5.06 -2.48 -10.76
CA ASP A 34 5.26 -2.22 -9.34
C ASP A 34 5.11 -3.54 -8.55
N ALA A 35 5.89 -3.72 -7.49
CA ALA A 35 5.71 -4.82 -6.54
C ALA A 35 4.46 -4.64 -5.65
N HIS A 36 3.94 -3.43 -5.53
CA HIS A 36 2.81 -3.01 -4.71
C HIS A 36 1.66 -2.48 -5.58
N LEU A 37 0.42 -2.57 -5.06
CA LEU A 37 -0.76 -2.13 -5.80
C LEU A 37 -1.07 -0.64 -5.57
N ASP A 38 -0.71 -0.07 -4.42
CA ASP A 38 -0.87 1.35 -4.07
C ASP A 38 -2.30 1.92 -4.22
N VAL A 39 -3.30 1.06 -3.96
CA VAL A 39 -4.74 1.40 -3.95
C VAL A 39 -5.33 1.19 -2.55
N GLN A 40 -4.97 2.03 -1.60
CA GLN A 40 -5.69 2.13 -0.32
C GLN A 40 -6.74 3.25 -0.34
N ARG A 41 -7.81 3.08 0.45
CA ARG A 41 -8.88 4.07 0.54
C ARG A 41 -8.43 5.29 1.34
N ILE A 42 -8.82 6.46 0.84
CA ILE A 42 -8.72 7.74 1.55
C ILE A 42 -10.09 8.12 2.13
N THR A 43 -10.16 8.53 3.39
CA THR A 43 -11.41 8.97 4.03
C THR A 43 -12.04 10.19 3.35
N ALA A 44 -13.35 10.34 3.51
CA ALA A 44 -14.11 11.43 2.89
C ALA A 44 -13.59 12.84 3.26
N SER A 45 -13.05 13.03 4.46
CA SER A 45 -12.50 14.31 4.91
C SER A 45 -11.18 14.65 4.21
N ARG A 46 -10.24 13.70 4.12
CA ARG A 46 -8.98 13.80 3.37
C ARG A 46 -9.26 13.99 1.88
N LEU A 47 -10.16 13.17 1.32
CA LEU A 47 -10.54 13.24 -0.08
C LEU A 47 -11.17 14.61 -0.45
N LYS A 48 -11.96 15.20 0.44
CA LYS A 48 -12.52 16.54 0.24
C LYS A 48 -11.43 17.61 0.08
N ARG A 49 -10.33 17.51 0.83
CA ARG A 49 -9.19 18.44 0.67
C ARG A 49 -8.45 18.18 -0.63
N LEU A 50 -8.16 16.91 -0.94
CA LEU A 50 -7.54 16.50 -2.19
C LEU A 50 -8.27 17.04 -3.43
N VAL A 51 -9.59 16.88 -3.49
CA VAL A 51 -10.42 17.37 -4.62
C VAL A 51 -10.55 18.91 -4.63
N ALA A 52 -10.31 19.56 -3.49
CA ALA A 52 -10.29 21.02 -3.41
C ALA A 52 -9.05 21.62 -4.07
N SER A 53 -7.92 20.91 -4.11
CA SER A 53 -6.67 21.38 -4.75
C SER A 53 -6.89 21.76 -6.22
N LYS A 54 -6.35 22.92 -6.61
CA LYS A 54 -6.47 23.53 -7.94
C LYS A 54 -5.14 23.63 -8.67
N THR A 55 -4.03 23.56 -7.94
CA THR A 55 -2.67 23.61 -8.49
C THR A 55 -1.88 22.37 -8.10
N SER A 56 -0.82 22.05 -8.85
CA SER A 56 0.06 20.94 -8.48
C SER A 56 0.79 21.20 -7.16
N ASP A 57 1.10 22.45 -6.82
CA ASP A 57 1.72 22.80 -5.53
C ASP A 57 0.78 22.60 -4.34
N GLU A 58 -0.51 22.96 -4.48
CA GLU A 58 -1.52 22.63 -3.47
C GLU A 58 -1.65 21.11 -3.31
N LEU A 59 -1.60 20.36 -4.42
CA LEU A 59 -1.66 18.89 -4.37
C LEU A 59 -0.42 18.29 -3.69
N ARG A 60 0.79 18.78 -3.99
CA ARG A 60 2.03 18.39 -3.29
C ARG A 60 1.96 18.68 -1.79
N ALA A 61 1.30 19.76 -1.39
CA ALA A 61 1.16 20.10 0.03
C ALA A 61 0.26 19.10 0.80
N GLU A 62 -0.65 18.42 0.10
CA GLU A 62 -1.51 17.37 0.65
C GLU A 62 -0.83 15.98 0.71
N MET A 63 0.32 15.82 0.05
CA MET A 63 1.07 14.56 0.01
C MET A 63 1.89 14.34 1.29
N LYS A 64 1.93 13.11 1.80
CA LYS A 64 2.84 12.70 2.88
C LYS A 64 4.30 12.86 2.40
N PRO A 65 5.18 13.48 3.20
CA PRO A 65 6.60 13.59 2.86
C PRO A 65 7.36 12.27 3.03
N HIS A 66 6.78 11.28 3.71
CA HIS A 66 7.36 9.96 3.95
C HIS A 66 6.21 8.98 4.30
N HIS A 67 6.34 7.69 3.96
CA HIS A 67 5.27 6.70 4.17
C HIS A 67 4.93 6.43 5.65
N LEU A 68 5.91 6.55 6.55
CA LEU A 68 5.69 6.51 8.01
C LEU A 68 5.12 7.83 8.60
N MET A 69 4.82 8.85 7.79
CA MET A 69 4.17 10.04 8.31
C MET A 69 2.70 9.72 8.63
N PRO A 70 2.20 9.95 9.86
CA PRO A 70 0.78 9.77 10.15
C PRO A 70 -0.09 10.71 9.30
N ASP A 71 -1.33 10.32 9.05
CA ASP A 71 -2.30 11.18 8.35
C ASP A 71 -2.51 12.54 9.04
N TRP A 72 -2.27 12.63 10.35
CA TRP A 72 -2.30 13.85 11.15
C TRP A 72 -1.04 13.99 12.01
N ASP A 73 -0.25 15.02 11.74
CA ASP A 73 0.82 15.49 12.62
C ASP A 73 0.25 16.53 13.60
N ALA A 74 0.02 16.12 14.84
CA ALA A 74 -0.55 16.98 15.87
C ALA A 74 0.38 18.12 16.28
N VAL A 75 1.70 17.89 16.25
CA VAL A 75 2.72 18.86 16.65
C VAL A 75 2.84 19.97 15.60
N ALA A 76 2.87 19.60 14.31
CA ALA A 76 2.85 20.56 13.22
C ALA A 76 1.44 21.11 12.90
N SER A 77 0.39 20.54 13.51
CA SER A 77 -1.02 20.82 13.19
C SER A 77 -1.31 20.70 11.70
N ARG A 78 -0.80 19.62 11.08
CA ARG A 78 -0.87 19.39 9.64
C ARG A 78 -1.51 18.04 9.34
N SER A 79 -2.48 18.04 8.43
CA SER A 79 -3.04 16.81 7.87
C SER A 79 -2.46 16.54 6.49
N TYR A 80 -2.28 15.27 6.17
CA TYR A 80 -1.98 14.78 4.84
C TYR A 80 -3.19 14.02 4.28
N SER A 81 -3.32 14.00 2.96
CA SER A 81 -4.47 13.41 2.28
C SER A 81 -4.12 12.15 1.49
N PHE A 82 -2.86 11.96 1.11
CA PHE A 82 -2.40 10.77 0.39
C PHE A 82 -0.88 10.56 0.57
N GLY A 83 -0.42 9.34 0.36
CA GLY A 83 0.98 8.88 0.39
C GLY A 83 1.24 7.87 -0.73
N ILE A 84 2.31 7.07 -0.59
CA ILE A 84 2.65 6.02 -1.58
C ILE A 84 1.57 4.94 -1.62
N GLU A 85 0.94 4.65 -0.48
CA GLU A 85 0.02 3.54 -0.31
C GLU A 85 -1.36 3.75 -0.95
N ASP A 86 -1.74 5.00 -1.26
CA ASP A 86 -3.09 5.38 -1.67
C ASP A 86 -3.13 6.35 -2.88
N PHE A 87 -2.00 6.63 -3.54
CA PHE A 87 -1.96 7.65 -4.60
C PHE A 87 -2.77 7.26 -5.85
N PHE A 88 -2.91 5.98 -6.20
CA PHE A 88 -3.78 5.58 -7.31
C PHE A 88 -5.26 5.80 -6.98
N PHE A 89 -5.66 5.57 -5.72
CA PHE A 89 -7.00 5.92 -5.27
C PHE A 89 -7.23 7.44 -5.33
N ALA A 90 -6.26 8.23 -4.86
CA ALA A 90 -6.27 9.68 -4.99
C ALA A 90 -6.41 10.10 -6.47
N ALA A 91 -5.59 9.55 -7.36
CA ALA A 91 -5.59 9.84 -8.79
C ALA A 91 -6.94 9.51 -9.44
N ALA A 92 -7.54 8.38 -9.08
CA ALA A 92 -8.85 7.98 -9.60
C ALA A 92 -9.95 8.94 -9.16
N ARG A 93 -9.98 9.32 -7.88
CA ARG A 93 -10.99 10.25 -7.36
C ARG A 93 -10.84 11.69 -7.87
N MET A 94 -9.65 12.06 -8.32
CA MET A 94 -9.40 13.33 -9.02
C MET A 94 -9.70 13.26 -10.53
N GLY A 95 -10.14 12.10 -11.03
CA GLY A 95 -10.42 11.86 -12.45
C GLY A 95 -9.16 11.91 -13.32
N VAL A 96 -7.98 11.65 -12.73
CA VAL A 96 -6.70 11.55 -13.45
C VAL A 96 -6.58 10.16 -14.07
N VAL A 97 -6.84 9.11 -13.28
CA VAL A 97 -6.80 7.70 -13.69
C VAL A 97 -8.22 7.14 -13.70
N ARG A 98 -8.58 6.33 -14.70
CA ARG A 98 -9.85 5.58 -14.72
C ARG A 98 -9.64 4.07 -14.56
N LYS A 99 -8.53 3.56 -15.10
CA LYS A 99 -8.19 2.14 -15.13
C LYS A 99 -6.72 1.96 -14.81
N LEU A 100 -6.43 1.01 -13.93
CA LEU A 100 -5.09 0.57 -13.58
C LEU A 100 -4.86 -0.84 -14.14
N ILE A 101 -3.75 -1.00 -14.85
CA ILE A 101 -3.22 -2.29 -15.28
C ILE A 101 -1.95 -2.50 -14.46
N TRP A 102 -2.10 -3.18 -13.34
CA TRP A 102 -1.02 -3.50 -12.44
C TRP A 102 -0.28 -4.75 -12.93
N VAL A 103 0.98 -4.55 -13.28
CA VAL A 103 1.91 -5.57 -13.76
C VAL A 103 2.80 -5.95 -12.59
N ALA A 104 2.41 -6.99 -11.87
CA ALA A 104 3.15 -7.46 -10.72
C ALA A 104 4.39 -8.28 -11.14
N PRO A 105 5.52 -8.18 -10.43
CA PRO A 105 6.69 -8.99 -10.69
C PRO A 105 6.42 -10.46 -10.32
N SER A 106 7.23 -11.38 -10.85
CA SER A 106 7.00 -12.83 -10.70
C SER A 106 7.02 -13.35 -9.27
N HIS A 107 7.66 -12.63 -8.33
CA HIS A 107 7.72 -13.00 -6.93
C HIS A 107 6.46 -12.59 -6.15
N VAL A 108 5.63 -11.70 -6.71
CA VAL A 108 4.33 -11.35 -6.13
C VAL A 108 3.32 -12.42 -6.57
N PRO A 109 2.74 -13.19 -5.65
CA PRO A 109 1.97 -14.39 -5.98
C PRO A 109 0.53 -14.04 -6.41
N ILE A 110 0.35 -13.32 -7.51
CA ILE A 110 -0.99 -12.92 -8.01
C ILE A 110 -1.87 -14.12 -8.39
N HIS A 111 -1.27 -15.30 -8.56
CA HIS A 111 -1.99 -16.55 -8.80
C HIS A 111 -2.42 -17.27 -7.52
N ASP A 112 -1.90 -16.86 -6.36
CA ASP A 112 -2.42 -17.25 -5.06
C ASP A 112 -3.58 -16.32 -4.65
N MET A 113 -4.73 -16.55 -5.29
CA MET A 113 -5.93 -15.75 -5.02
C MET A 113 -6.41 -15.85 -3.58
N GLN A 114 -6.07 -16.92 -2.87
CA GLN A 114 -6.44 -17.06 -1.47
C GLN A 114 -5.76 -15.96 -0.66
N SER A 115 -4.43 -15.89 -0.74
CA SER A 115 -3.62 -14.91 -0.02
C SER A 115 -3.94 -13.48 -0.49
N ALA A 116 -4.10 -13.26 -1.79
CA ALA A 116 -4.44 -11.95 -2.35
C ALA A 116 -5.82 -11.47 -1.86
N ILE A 117 -6.83 -12.34 -1.89
CA ILE A 117 -8.16 -12.01 -1.34
C ILE A 117 -8.04 -11.70 0.13
N GLU A 118 -7.40 -12.57 0.93
CA GLU A 118 -7.24 -12.39 2.38
C GLU A 118 -6.61 -11.04 2.76
N GLN A 119 -5.64 -10.56 1.97
CA GLN A 119 -5.07 -9.23 2.13
C GLN A 119 -6.06 -8.12 1.73
N LEU A 120 -6.71 -8.23 0.57
CA LEU A 120 -7.66 -7.23 0.08
C LEU A 120 -8.86 -7.04 1.01
N GLN A 121 -9.40 -8.10 1.62
CA GLN A 121 -10.57 -7.95 2.51
C GLN A 121 -10.27 -7.10 3.75
N GLN A 122 -9.00 -6.99 4.14
CA GLN A 122 -8.55 -6.22 5.30
C GLN A 122 -8.34 -4.74 4.96
N THR A 123 -8.30 -4.39 3.67
CA THR A 123 -8.13 -3.02 3.19
C THR A 123 -9.40 -2.20 3.41
N ASP A 124 -9.28 -1.03 4.05
CA ASP A 124 -10.41 -0.12 4.26
C ASP A 124 -11.09 0.20 2.91
N GLY A 125 -12.42 0.13 2.90
CA GLY A 125 -13.30 0.36 1.77
C GLY A 125 -13.67 -0.86 0.97
N VAL A 126 -12.92 -1.96 1.06
CA VAL A 126 -13.14 -3.12 0.19
C VAL A 126 -14.44 -3.82 0.55
N THR A 127 -15.36 -3.83 -0.41
CA THR A 127 -16.71 -4.38 -0.29
C THR A 127 -16.80 -5.79 -0.86
N ILE A 128 -17.92 -6.46 -0.56
CA ILE A 128 -18.24 -7.77 -1.17
C ILE A 128 -18.42 -7.62 -2.67
N GLU A 129 -18.99 -6.50 -3.14
CA GLU A 129 -19.16 -6.18 -4.55
C GLU A 129 -17.82 -6.01 -5.28
N ASP A 130 -16.83 -5.36 -4.65
CA ASP A 130 -15.45 -5.28 -5.18
C ASP A 130 -14.90 -6.71 -5.38
N LEU A 131 -14.96 -7.55 -4.35
CA LEU A 131 -14.48 -8.94 -4.45
C LEU A 131 -15.25 -9.76 -5.49
N ARG A 132 -16.57 -9.56 -5.59
CA ARG A 132 -17.43 -10.26 -6.55
C ARG A 132 -17.13 -9.85 -8.00
N SER A 133 -16.68 -8.62 -8.22
CA SER A 133 -16.35 -8.10 -9.55
C SER A 133 -15.16 -8.83 -10.18
N PHE A 134 -14.26 -9.40 -9.37
CA PHE A 134 -13.09 -10.09 -9.88
C PHE A 134 -13.44 -11.36 -10.65
N SER A 135 -12.73 -11.57 -11.75
CA SER A 135 -12.86 -12.73 -12.61
C SER A 135 -11.51 -13.13 -13.20
N TRP A 136 -11.34 -14.44 -13.41
CA TRP A 136 -10.22 -14.98 -14.16
C TRP A 136 -10.44 -14.80 -15.65
N CYS A 137 -9.45 -14.23 -16.31
CA CYS A 137 -9.38 -14.13 -17.76
C CYS A 137 -8.23 -15.01 -18.27
N SER A 138 -8.37 -15.54 -19.49
CA SER A 138 -7.32 -16.34 -20.11
C SER A 138 -7.37 -16.27 -21.63
N ARG A 139 -6.23 -16.56 -22.26
CA ARG A 139 -6.13 -16.78 -23.70
C ARG A 139 -5.49 -18.14 -23.95
N ASN A 140 -6.04 -18.91 -24.89
CA ASN A 140 -5.57 -20.25 -25.28
C ASN A 140 -5.51 -21.26 -24.11
N SER A 141 -6.67 -21.85 -23.75
CA SER A 141 -6.79 -23.03 -22.87
C SER A 141 -5.71 -23.11 -21.76
N ASP A 142 -5.68 -22.10 -20.89
CA ASP A 142 -4.95 -22.01 -19.62
C ASP A 142 -3.48 -21.55 -19.59
N ALA A 143 -2.80 -21.31 -20.72
CA ALA A 143 -1.36 -21.00 -20.66
C ALA A 143 -1.01 -19.61 -20.09
N VAL A 144 -1.87 -18.61 -20.31
CA VAL A 144 -1.67 -17.24 -19.81
C VAL A 144 -2.96 -16.74 -19.19
N ARG A 145 -2.89 -16.31 -17.93
CA ARG A 145 -4.03 -15.88 -17.11
C ARG A 145 -3.78 -14.52 -16.48
N TRP A 146 -4.85 -13.78 -16.28
CA TRP A 146 -4.87 -12.52 -15.55
C TRP A 146 -6.20 -12.34 -14.84
N ILE A 147 -6.30 -11.33 -13.99
CA ILE A 147 -7.51 -11.01 -13.22
C ILE A 147 -8.02 -9.65 -13.68
N GLU A 148 -9.34 -9.55 -13.86
CA GLU A 148 -10.04 -8.29 -14.12
C GLU A 148 -11.17 -8.09 -13.12
N GLY A 149 -11.38 -6.85 -12.67
CA GLY A 149 -12.45 -6.46 -11.78
C GLY A 149 -12.48 -4.95 -11.54
N GLU A 150 -13.20 -4.56 -10.50
CA GLU A 150 -13.27 -3.20 -9.97
C GLU A 150 -12.88 -3.23 -8.49
N LEU A 151 -11.95 -2.35 -8.11
CA LEU A 151 -11.51 -2.21 -6.72
C LEU A 151 -11.67 -0.76 -6.30
N LEU A 152 -12.50 -0.50 -5.29
CA LEU A 152 -12.70 0.83 -4.73
C LEU A 152 -13.13 1.88 -5.78
N GLY A 153 -13.87 1.44 -6.80
CA GLY A 153 -14.31 2.29 -7.92
C GLY A 153 -13.30 2.46 -9.06
N ILE A 154 -12.21 1.69 -9.07
CA ILE A 154 -11.18 1.73 -10.11
C ILE A 154 -11.26 0.45 -10.94
N GLU A 155 -11.35 0.57 -12.26
CA GLU A 155 -11.19 -0.59 -13.15
C GLU A 155 -9.77 -1.15 -12.98
N LEU A 156 -9.65 -2.41 -12.60
CA LEU A 156 -8.37 -3.04 -12.27
C LEU A 156 -8.13 -4.26 -13.15
N THR A 157 -6.94 -4.32 -13.73
CA THR A 157 -6.38 -5.54 -14.33
C THR A 157 -5.11 -5.89 -13.58
N VAL A 158 -5.04 -7.10 -13.01
CA VAL A 158 -3.86 -7.63 -12.32
C VAL A 158 -3.26 -8.73 -13.19
N CYS A 159 -1.98 -8.58 -13.54
CA CYS A 159 -1.33 -9.52 -14.44
C CYS A 159 0.18 -9.60 -14.21
N HIS A 160 0.78 -10.68 -14.68
CA HIS A 160 2.22 -10.70 -14.94
C HIS A 160 2.50 -10.20 -16.35
N ARG A 161 3.75 -9.80 -16.58
CA ARG A 161 4.23 -9.20 -17.83
C ARG A 161 3.87 -10.03 -19.07
N GLU A 162 3.90 -11.35 -18.99
CA GLU A 162 3.62 -12.28 -20.08
C GLU A 162 2.16 -12.17 -20.59
N ALA A 163 1.24 -11.64 -19.79
CA ALA A 163 -0.14 -11.43 -20.16
C ALA A 163 -0.42 -10.07 -20.82
N LEU A 164 0.51 -9.10 -20.75
CA LEU A 164 0.32 -7.76 -21.32
C LEU A 164 -0.11 -7.76 -22.80
N PRO A 165 0.44 -8.61 -23.70
CA PRO A 165 -0.02 -8.67 -25.10
C PRO A 165 -1.44 -9.22 -25.28
N HIS A 166 -2.11 -9.62 -24.20
CA HIS A 166 -3.44 -10.25 -24.20
C HIS A 166 -4.49 -9.43 -23.43
N VAL A 167 -4.05 -8.60 -22.48
CA VAL A 167 -4.87 -7.56 -21.86
C VAL A 167 -5.22 -6.54 -22.94
N GLY A 168 -6.51 -6.23 -23.13
CA GLY A 168 -6.96 -5.30 -24.19
C GLY A 168 -6.49 -3.86 -23.95
N LEU A 169 -5.24 -3.55 -24.26
CA LEU A 169 -4.63 -2.24 -24.06
C LEU A 169 -5.18 -1.22 -25.08
N PRO A 170 -5.66 -0.05 -24.65
CA PRO A 170 -5.91 1.05 -25.58
C PRO A 170 -4.58 1.58 -26.13
N SER A 171 -4.61 2.22 -27.30
CA SER A 171 -3.38 2.77 -27.89
C SER A 171 -2.78 3.87 -27.01
N SER A 172 -3.60 4.72 -26.38
CA SER A 172 -3.11 5.76 -25.47
C SER A 172 -3.18 5.29 -24.02
N CYS A 173 -2.00 5.07 -23.43
CA CYS A 173 -1.80 4.74 -22.02
C CYS A 173 -0.69 5.63 -21.42
N LEU A 174 -0.75 5.80 -20.10
CA LEU A 174 0.42 6.18 -19.31
C LEU A 174 1.20 4.91 -18.98
N VAL A 175 2.53 5.05 -18.90
CA VAL A 175 3.42 3.98 -18.44
C VAL A 175 4.15 4.50 -17.21
N ASP A 176 4.08 3.72 -16.15
CA ASP A 176 4.59 4.04 -14.83
C ASP A 176 5.39 2.85 -14.29
N ILE A 177 6.56 3.10 -13.72
CA ILE A 177 7.50 2.05 -13.33
C ILE A 177 8.08 2.40 -11.95
N ASP A 178 7.76 1.62 -10.92
CA ASP A 178 8.54 1.61 -9.68
C ASP A 178 9.77 0.69 -9.85
N LEU A 179 10.91 1.11 -9.32
CA LEU A 179 12.15 0.34 -9.40
C LEU A 179 12.10 -0.95 -8.57
N ASP A 180 11.25 -1.03 -7.54
CA ASP A 180 11.12 -2.24 -6.73
C ASP A 180 10.54 -3.43 -7.51
N TYR A 181 9.84 -3.18 -8.63
CA TYR A 181 9.41 -4.19 -9.61
C TYR A 181 10.56 -5.07 -10.08
N PHE A 182 11.76 -4.51 -10.21
CA PHE A 182 12.94 -5.24 -10.70
C PHE A 182 13.60 -6.08 -9.61
N VAL A 183 13.28 -5.86 -8.34
CA VAL A 183 13.94 -6.46 -7.18
C VAL A 183 13.17 -7.70 -6.74
N GLU A 184 13.77 -8.88 -6.90
CA GLU A 184 13.20 -10.12 -6.43
C GLU A 184 13.38 -10.27 -4.92
N LEU A 185 12.28 -10.46 -4.19
CA LEU A 185 12.31 -10.71 -2.76
C LEU A 185 12.15 -12.21 -2.45
N PRO A 186 12.81 -12.75 -1.40
CA PRO A 186 13.70 -12.05 -0.44
C PRO A 186 15.19 -12.04 -0.86
N SER A 187 15.54 -12.45 -2.08
CA SER A 187 16.95 -12.54 -2.52
C SER A 187 17.60 -11.17 -2.72
N GLU A 188 16.76 -10.14 -2.86
CA GLU A 188 17.08 -8.78 -3.26
C GLU A 188 17.99 -8.73 -4.51
N GLN A 189 17.81 -9.66 -5.45
CA GLN A 189 18.51 -9.64 -6.75
C GLN A 189 17.64 -9.00 -7.83
N ILE A 190 18.24 -8.64 -8.96
CA ILE A 190 17.45 -8.22 -10.13
C ILE A 190 16.75 -9.46 -10.71
N GLY A 191 15.43 -9.56 -10.52
CA GLY A 191 14.61 -10.68 -11.00
C GLY A 191 14.27 -10.59 -12.48
N VAL A 192 14.15 -9.37 -13.01
CA VAL A 192 13.83 -9.12 -14.43
C VAL A 192 14.74 -8.03 -14.98
N SER A 193 15.17 -8.16 -16.24
CA SER A 193 16.06 -7.18 -16.87
C SER A 193 15.28 -5.90 -17.25
N PRO A 194 15.75 -4.70 -16.85
CA PRO A 194 15.20 -3.42 -17.30
C PRO A 194 15.14 -3.30 -18.83
N VAL A 195 16.20 -3.74 -19.51
CA VAL A 195 16.29 -3.73 -20.99
C VAL A 195 15.20 -4.59 -21.61
N GLN A 196 14.91 -5.77 -21.02
CA GLN A 196 13.87 -6.64 -21.53
C GLN A 196 12.48 -6.03 -21.35
N VAL A 197 12.20 -5.43 -20.18
CA VAL A 197 10.90 -4.75 -19.94
C VAL A 197 10.66 -3.62 -20.93
N VAL A 198 11.70 -2.81 -21.21
CA VAL A 198 11.60 -1.76 -22.23
C VAL A 198 11.37 -2.36 -23.62
N ALA A 199 12.05 -3.45 -23.99
CA ALA A 199 11.81 -4.12 -25.26
C ALA A 199 10.36 -4.61 -25.37
N ASP A 200 9.84 -5.28 -24.32
CA ASP A 200 8.47 -5.78 -24.27
C ASP A 200 7.46 -4.63 -24.42
N LEU A 201 7.67 -3.51 -23.71
CA LEU A 201 6.83 -2.30 -23.81
C LEU A 201 6.80 -1.70 -25.22
N MET A 202 7.94 -1.72 -25.92
CA MET A 202 8.06 -1.17 -27.27
C MET A 202 7.44 -2.08 -28.35
N GLU A 203 7.23 -3.36 -28.05
CA GLU A 203 6.52 -4.31 -28.92
C GLU A 203 4.99 -4.25 -28.75
N LEU A 204 4.50 -3.72 -27.63
CA LEU A 204 3.07 -3.53 -27.41
C LEU A 204 2.49 -2.45 -28.35
N PRO A 205 1.20 -2.53 -28.71
CA PRO A 205 0.52 -1.54 -29.54
C PRO A 205 0.18 -0.25 -28.76
N LEU A 206 1.12 0.24 -27.95
CA LEU A 206 0.99 1.42 -27.12
C LEU A 206 1.64 2.63 -27.80
N GLU A 207 0.97 3.76 -27.70
CA GLU A 207 1.42 5.11 -28.05
C GLU A 207 1.63 5.88 -26.74
N PHE A 208 2.90 5.98 -26.34
CA PHE A 208 3.35 6.81 -25.23
C PHE A 208 4.61 7.57 -25.65
N SER A 209 4.67 8.82 -25.23
CA SER A 209 5.81 9.72 -25.40
C SER A 209 6.54 9.99 -24.09
N GLU A 210 6.02 9.46 -22.98
CA GLU A 210 6.55 9.70 -21.65
C GLU A 210 6.36 8.47 -20.77
N VAL A 211 7.31 8.25 -19.86
CA VAL A 211 7.32 7.20 -18.84
C VAL A 211 7.70 7.84 -17.51
N THR A 212 6.93 7.59 -16.46
CA THR A 212 7.27 7.96 -15.08
C THR A 212 8.02 6.80 -14.43
N ILE A 213 9.07 7.12 -13.67
CA ILE A 213 9.92 6.16 -12.96
C ILE A 213 10.06 6.63 -11.51
N SER A 214 9.74 5.76 -10.57
CA SER A 214 9.85 6.04 -9.13
C SER A 214 10.92 5.16 -8.52
N ARG A 215 11.79 5.72 -7.67
CA ARG A 215 12.94 4.99 -7.14
C ARG A 215 12.61 4.21 -5.87
N SER A 216 11.81 4.79 -4.99
CA SER A 216 11.41 4.24 -3.70
C SER A 216 12.61 3.80 -2.84
N VAL A 217 13.74 4.52 -2.94
CA VAL A 217 14.98 4.20 -2.21
C VAL A 217 14.95 4.79 -0.82
N GLU A 218 14.50 6.04 -0.65
CA GLU A 218 14.38 6.71 0.66
C GLU A 218 13.41 5.95 1.59
N SER A 219 12.27 5.50 1.08
CA SER A 219 11.33 4.65 1.81
C SER A 219 11.78 3.20 2.03
N GLY A 220 12.88 2.76 1.41
CA GLY A 220 13.46 1.44 1.64
C GLY A 220 12.83 0.29 0.83
N PHE A 221 11.93 0.55 -0.12
CA PHE A 221 11.38 -0.48 -1.01
C PHE A 221 12.41 -0.94 -2.06
N THR A 222 13.21 -0.02 -2.58
CA THR A 222 14.34 -0.34 -3.48
C THR A 222 15.67 -0.31 -2.74
N PRO A 223 16.49 -1.37 -2.79
CA PRO A 223 17.84 -1.35 -2.23
C PRO A 223 18.69 -0.22 -2.82
N LEU A 224 19.43 0.52 -1.98
CA LEU A 224 20.27 1.65 -2.41
C LEU A 224 21.25 1.28 -3.54
N ARG A 225 21.75 0.04 -3.56
CA ARG A 225 22.64 -0.46 -4.64
C ARG A 225 22.02 -0.45 -6.04
N TYR A 226 20.70 -0.35 -6.13
CA TYR A 226 19.91 -0.30 -7.36
C TYR A 226 19.31 1.09 -7.63
N SER A 227 19.72 2.11 -6.88
CA SER A 227 19.30 3.51 -7.07
C SER A 227 19.63 4.11 -8.45
N THR A 228 20.41 3.41 -9.28
CA THR A 228 20.79 3.81 -10.64
C THR A 228 20.03 3.06 -11.73
N LEU A 229 19.08 2.17 -11.39
CA LEU A 229 18.28 1.45 -12.38
C LEU A 229 17.43 2.40 -13.26
N ASP A 230 17.05 3.57 -12.75
CA ASP A 230 16.40 4.62 -13.52
C ASP A 230 17.25 5.07 -14.73
N GLN A 231 18.57 5.17 -14.56
CA GLN A 231 19.50 5.51 -15.64
C GLN A 231 19.68 4.35 -16.62
N GLU A 232 19.53 3.10 -16.18
CA GLU A 232 19.51 1.94 -17.06
C GLU A 232 18.24 1.92 -17.91
N LEU A 233 17.07 2.14 -17.29
CA LEU A 233 15.79 2.28 -18.00
C LEU A 233 15.82 3.41 -19.01
N GLN A 234 16.32 4.58 -18.62
CA GLN A 234 16.44 5.71 -19.54
C GLN A 234 17.29 5.37 -20.77
N ARG A 235 18.47 4.76 -20.56
CA ARG A 235 19.32 4.32 -21.68
C ARG A 235 18.63 3.28 -22.55
N ALA A 236 17.90 2.34 -21.95
CA ALA A 236 17.16 1.34 -22.69
C ALA A 236 16.07 1.97 -23.57
N PHE A 237 15.32 2.97 -23.08
CA PHE A 237 14.34 3.71 -23.89
C PHE A 237 15.01 4.50 -25.01
N ASP A 238 16.11 5.21 -24.72
CA ASP A 238 16.88 5.95 -25.72
C ASP A 238 17.40 5.03 -26.85
N GLU A 239 17.91 3.86 -26.50
CA GLU A 239 18.41 2.88 -27.47
C GLU A 239 17.29 2.25 -28.29
N ALA A 240 16.15 1.91 -27.66
CA ALA A 240 15.00 1.35 -28.35
C ALA A 240 14.43 2.35 -29.37
N VAL A 241 14.36 3.64 -29.00
CA VAL A 241 14.00 4.74 -29.90
C VAL A 241 15.06 4.96 -30.98
N GLY A 242 16.35 5.01 -30.60
CA GLY A 242 17.45 5.27 -31.53
C GLY A 242 17.61 4.19 -32.61
N LYS A 243 17.34 2.91 -32.27
CA LYS A 243 17.24 1.81 -33.24
C LYS A 243 16.12 2.03 -34.25
N LEU A 244 15.03 2.70 -33.87
CA LEU A 244 13.94 3.08 -34.78
C LEU A 244 14.29 4.31 -35.63
N THR A 245 15.25 5.13 -35.18
CA THR A 245 15.52 6.46 -35.74
C THR A 245 17.02 6.69 -35.92
N SER A 246 17.63 6.06 -36.92
CA SER A 246 19.03 6.33 -37.28
C SER A 246 19.19 7.78 -37.79
N GLY A 247 19.45 8.75 -36.89
CA GLY A 247 19.89 10.11 -37.24
C GLY A 247 19.52 11.29 -36.32
N GLY A 248 19.06 11.12 -35.07
CA GLY A 248 18.60 12.22 -34.21
C GLY A 248 19.52 12.61 -33.04
N GLU A 249 19.58 13.90 -32.71
CA GLU A 249 20.31 14.49 -31.57
C GLU A 249 19.78 14.00 -30.20
N LYS A 250 20.68 13.89 -29.21
CA LYS A 250 20.36 13.52 -27.82
C LYS A 250 19.67 14.66 -27.08
N GLN A 251 18.58 14.39 -26.37
CA GLN A 251 17.85 15.36 -25.55
C GLN A 251 18.20 15.21 -24.05
N ALA A 252 17.97 16.26 -23.27
CA ALA A 252 18.38 16.37 -21.86
C ALA A 252 17.37 15.73 -20.90
N THR A 253 17.87 14.94 -19.95
CA THR A 253 17.11 14.37 -18.82
C THR A 253 16.66 15.48 -17.86
N THR A 254 15.39 15.43 -17.43
CA THR A 254 14.91 16.27 -16.32
C THR A 254 14.84 15.42 -15.06
N THR A 255 15.89 15.48 -14.25
CA THR A 255 15.89 14.90 -12.91
C THR A 255 15.27 15.89 -11.94
N HIS A 256 14.14 15.54 -11.32
CA HIS A 256 13.58 16.35 -10.26
C HIS A 256 14.23 15.97 -8.93
N GLY A 257 15.07 16.86 -8.40
CA GLY A 257 15.44 16.91 -6.99
C GLY A 257 16.17 15.69 -6.40
N VAL A 258 17.31 15.26 -6.95
CA VAL A 258 18.20 14.30 -6.26
C VAL A 258 18.80 14.98 -5.03
N LYS A 259 18.14 14.83 -3.87
CA LYS A 259 18.74 15.19 -2.58
C LYS A 259 19.80 14.14 -2.24
N THR A 260 20.86 14.57 -1.55
CA THR A 260 21.78 13.65 -0.86
C THR A 260 20.94 12.74 0.03
N PRO A 261 21.15 11.41 0.08
CA PRO A 261 20.28 10.49 0.82
C PRO A 261 20.05 11.04 2.24
N LEU A 262 18.82 11.47 2.52
CA LEU A 262 18.48 11.93 3.85
C LEU A 262 18.58 10.71 4.79
N ASN A 263 19.38 10.84 5.85
CA ASN A 263 19.42 9.93 6.99
C ASN A 263 19.53 8.43 6.65
N ASP A 264 20.75 7.97 6.35
CA ASP A 264 21.04 6.54 6.07
C ASP A 264 20.41 5.57 7.09
N GLY A 265 20.34 5.97 8.37
CA GLY A 265 19.70 5.18 9.43
C GLY A 265 18.20 4.97 9.26
N LEU A 266 17.42 6.00 8.88
CA LEU A 266 15.97 5.87 8.68
C LEU A 266 15.68 4.95 7.51
N ARG A 267 16.32 5.23 6.36
CA ARG A 267 16.22 4.42 5.15
C ARG A 267 16.47 2.94 5.48
N ARG A 268 17.60 2.64 6.14
CA ARG A 268 17.98 1.27 6.55
C ARG A 268 17.00 0.61 7.51
N ALA A 269 16.40 1.37 8.43
CA ALA A 269 15.36 0.84 9.31
C ALA A 269 14.10 0.45 8.52
N CYS A 270 13.70 1.24 7.52
CA CYS A 270 12.55 0.95 6.66
C CYS A 270 12.76 -0.23 5.71
N GLU A 271 14.02 -0.55 5.32
CA GLU A 271 14.33 -1.67 4.42
C GLU A 271 13.76 -3.01 4.91
N TYR A 272 13.79 -3.25 6.22
CA TYR A 272 13.36 -4.51 6.80
C TYR A 272 11.87 -4.79 6.59
N PRO A 273 10.93 -3.94 7.06
CA PRO A 273 9.51 -4.16 6.82
C PRO A 273 9.15 -4.03 5.34
N ALA A 274 9.71 -3.06 4.61
CA ALA A 274 9.39 -2.83 3.20
C ALA A 274 9.72 -4.02 2.31
N ARG A 275 10.82 -4.74 2.60
CA ARG A 275 11.30 -5.87 1.79
C ARG A 275 11.17 -7.24 2.46
N GLY A 276 10.50 -7.31 3.62
CA GLY A 276 10.32 -8.53 4.40
C GLY A 276 11.64 -9.19 4.83
N LEU A 277 12.66 -8.38 5.15
CA LEU A 277 13.98 -8.89 5.53
C LEU A 277 13.97 -9.40 6.98
N PRO A 278 14.70 -10.49 7.28
CA PRO A 278 14.88 -10.92 8.65
C PRO A 278 15.64 -9.85 9.44
N VAL A 279 15.19 -9.59 10.66
CA VAL A 279 15.82 -8.63 11.57
C VAL A 279 16.30 -9.34 12.84
N ALA A 280 17.48 -8.98 13.35
CA ALA A 280 17.96 -9.43 14.66
C ALA A 280 18.06 -8.25 15.64
N PRO A 281 17.94 -8.48 16.96
CA PRO A 281 18.05 -7.41 17.97
C PRO A 281 19.34 -6.60 17.88
N VAL A 282 20.46 -7.24 17.52
CA VAL A 282 21.77 -6.58 17.38
C VAL A 282 21.78 -5.56 16.23
N ASP A 283 21.01 -5.80 15.17
CA ASP A 283 20.92 -4.91 14.01
C ASP A 283 20.13 -3.65 14.37
N VAL A 284 19.00 -3.81 15.06
CA VAL A 284 18.19 -2.67 15.52
C VAL A 284 18.97 -1.80 16.52
N GLN A 285 19.71 -2.41 17.45
CA GLN A 285 20.60 -1.68 18.37
C GLN A 285 21.77 -0.98 17.64
N ALA A 286 22.26 -1.55 16.54
CA ALA A 286 23.29 -0.89 15.73
C ALA A 286 22.72 0.35 15.02
N LEU A 287 21.53 0.22 14.39
CA LEU A 287 20.83 1.33 13.75
C LEU A 287 20.56 2.47 14.74
N GLN A 288 20.07 2.15 15.95
CA GLN A 288 19.78 3.15 16.97
C GLN A 288 21.02 3.95 17.37
N ARG A 289 22.14 3.26 17.67
CA ARG A 289 23.41 3.92 18.03
C ARG A 289 23.96 4.80 16.91
N GLU A 290 23.81 4.36 15.67
CA GLU A 290 24.23 5.13 14.50
C GLU A 290 23.39 6.41 14.36
N PHE A 291 22.07 6.29 14.49
CA PHE A 291 21.17 7.44 14.39
C PHE A 291 21.37 8.45 15.51
N GLU A 292 21.59 8.00 16.75
CA GLU A 292 21.88 8.87 17.90
C GLU A 292 23.13 9.75 17.71
N SER A 293 24.04 9.34 16.82
CA SER A 293 25.22 10.14 16.46
C SER A 293 24.94 11.22 15.40
N THR A 294 23.78 11.17 14.75
CA THR A 294 23.38 12.06 13.66
C THR A 294 22.53 13.22 14.20
N LYS A 295 22.72 14.43 13.66
CA LYS A 295 21.83 15.57 13.95
C LYS A 295 20.69 15.58 12.94
N GLY A 296 19.47 15.33 13.39
CA GLY A 296 18.24 15.44 12.61
C GLY A 296 17.24 16.42 13.20
N SER A 297 16.18 16.73 12.46
CA SER A 297 15.01 17.41 13.01
C SER A 297 14.26 16.51 14.00
N ILE A 298 13.34 17.07 14.79
CA ILE A 298 12.47 16.27 15.67
C ILE A 298 11.61 15.29 14.87
N GLN A 299 11.18 15.68 13.67
CA GLN A 299 10.40 14.83 12.77
C GLN A 299 11.25 13.69 12.21
N ASP A 300 12.49 13.95 11.77
CA ASP A 300 13.39 12.88 11.30
C ASP A 300 13.64 11.84 12.40
N ARG A 301 13.81 12.32 13.64
CA ARG A 301 13.94 11.46 14.82
C ARG A 301 12.64 10.68 15.07
N GLY A 302 11.48 11.32 14.98
CA GLY A 302 10.18 10.66 15.09
C GLY A 302 10.02 9.54 14.06
N LEU A 303 10.29 9.80 12.78
CA LEU A 303 10.20 8.78 11.72
C LEU A 303 11.18 7.63 11.97
N PHE A 304 12.41 7.92 12.37
CA PHE A 304 13.40 6.88 12.69
C PHE A 304 12.93 5.99 13.83
N TYR A 305 12.47 6.58 14.95
CA TYR A 305 11.98 5.82 16.10
C TYR A 305 10.67 5.08 15.80
N ALA A 306 9.85 5.58 14.88
CA ALA A 306 8.70 4.82 14.39
C ALA A 306 9.15 3.56 13.65
N ALA A 307 10.11 3.68 12.73
CA ALA A 307 10.66 2.56 11.98
C ALA A 307 11.28 1.50 12.90
N ILE A 308 12.21 1.88 13.80
CA ILE A 308 12.84 0.90 14.71
C ILE A 308 11.87 0.37 15.77
N GLY A 309 10.85 1.14 16.17
CA GLY A 309 9.80 0.66 17.06
C GLY A 309 9.00 -0.48 16.45
N ILE A 310 8.69 -0.39 15.15
CA ILE A 310 8.02 -1.47 14.40
C ILE A 310 8.93 -2.72 14.34
N LEU A 311 10.25 -2.54 14.16
CA LEU A 311 11.21 -3.66 14.21
C LEU A 311 11.22 -4.34 15.59
N TRP A 312 11.19 -3.55 16.67
CA TRP A 312 11.08 -4.10 18.02
C TRP A 312 9.77 -4.86 18.24
N CYS A 313 8.68 -4.40 17.64
CA CYS A 313 7.42 -5.15 17.64
C CYS A 313 7.56 -6.51 16.94
N HIS A 314 8.21 -6.58 15.77
CA HIS A 314 8.48 -7.84 15.07
C HIS A 314 9.39 -8.79 15.87
N LEU A 315 10.27 -8.25 16.71
CA LEU A 315 11.14 -9.01 17.60
C LEU A 315 10.45 -9.42 18.91
N GLY A 316 9.22 -8.97 19.16
CA GLY A 316 8.51 -9.21 20.42
C GLY A 316 9.08 -8.44 21.62
N ASP A 317 9.91 -7.42 21.40
CA ASP A 317 10.49 -6.58 22.45
C ASP A 317 9.57 -5.39 22.75
N LEU A 318 8.55 -5.66 23.56
CA LEU A 318 7.50 -4.71 23.91
C LEU A 318 8.04 -3.47 24.63
N ASP A 319 9.02 -3.63 25.54
CA ASP A 319 9.57 -2.51 26.30
C ASP A 319 10.32 -1.54 25.37
N SER A 320 11.17 -2.07 24.48
CA SER A 320 11.90 -1.25 23.51
C SER A 320 10.95 -0.56 22.52
N ALA A 321 9.88 -1.24 22.10
CA ALA A 321 8.87 -0.64 21.24
C ALA A 321 8.12 0.52 21.93
N ARG A 322 7.78 0.38 23.21
CA ARG A 322 7.14 1.44 24.02
C ARG A 322 8.05 2.64 24.23
N ASP A 323 9.34 2.42 24.47
CA ASP A 323 10.34 3.49 24.56
C ASP A 323 10.43 4.28 23.25
N CYS A 324 10.43 3.57 22.12
CA CYS A 324 10.36 4.20 20.80
C CYS A 324 9.08 5.02 20.64
N TYR A 325 7.92 4.45 21.00
CA TYR A 325 6.64 5.16 20.93
C TYR A 325 6.65 6.48 21.72
N GLY A 326 7.29 6.52 22.89
CA GLY A 326 7.45 7.74 23.67
C GLY A 326 8.16 8.85 22.89
N VAL A 327 9.27 8.51 22.21
CA VAL A 327 10.01 9.47 21.36
C VAL A 327 9.16 9.91 20.16
N VAL A 328 8.39 9.00 19.57
CA VAL A 328 7.53 9.31 18.43
C VAL A 328 6.37 10.22 18.83
N ALA A 329 5.77 10.00 20.01
CA ALA A 329 4.72 10.85 20.55
C ALA A 329 5.20 12.28 20.82
N GLU A 330 6.46 12.49 21.20
CA GLU A 330 7.05 13.83 21.28
C GLU A 330 7.14 14.53 19.91
N ALA A 331 7.34 13.77 18.83
CA ALA A 331 7.52 14.30 17.48
C ALA A 331 6.20 14.58 16.75
N PHE A 332 5.19 13.72 16.90
CA PHE A 332 3.93 13.77 16.13
C PHE A 332 2.67 13.81 16.99
N GLY A 333 2.79 13.65 18.31
CA GLY A 333 1.69 13.44 19.24
C GLY A 333 1.36 11.96 19.41
N VAL A 334 1.07 11.26 18.31
CA VAL A 334 0.81 9.81 18.26
C VAL A 334 1.32 9.23 16.94
N HIS A 335 1.55 7.91 16.88
CA HIS A 335 1.88 7.23 15.63
C HIS A 335 1.04 5.96 15.47
N PRO A 336 -0.06 6.03 14.69
CA PRO A 336 -1.10 5.00 14.64
C PRO A 336 -0.60 3.59 14.26
N GLU A 337 0.35 3.47 13.32
CA GLU A 337 0.88 2.17 12.90
C GLU A 337 1.73 1.49 13.99
N LEU A 338 2.74 2.18 14.53
CA LEU A 338 3.48 1.69 15.71
C LEU A 338 2.55 1.39 16.91
N ALA A 339 1.53 2.22 17.15
CA ALA A 339 0.56 1.96 18.21
C ALA A 339 -0.22 0.65 17.98
N LEU A 340 -0.66 0.39 16.76
CA LEU A 340 -1.33 -0.86 16.39
C LEU A 340 -0.43 -2.08 16.62
N GLU A 341 0.84 -2.00 16.22
CA GLU A 341 1.82 -3.07 16.38
C GLU A 341 2.11 -3.37 17.87
N ILE A 342 2.26 -2.33 18.70
CA ILE A 342 2.40 -2.47 20.16
C ILE A 342 1.15 -3.10 20.77
N ALA A 343 -0.05 -2.65 20.35
CA ALA A 343 -1.31 -3.20 20.84
C ALA A 343 -1.44 -4.69 20.52
N ARG A 344 -0.98 -5.15 19.35
CA ARG A 344 -1.00 -6.56 18.97
C ARG A 344 -0.16 -7.40 19.94
N LEU A 345 1.07 -6.98 20.25
CA LEU A 345 1.92 -7.68 21.24
C LEU A 345 1.29 -7.73 22.63
N LEU A 346 0.63 -6.65 23.05
CA LEU A 346 -0.07 -6.60 24.33
C LEU A 346 -1.26 -7.56 24.37
N ILE A 347 -2.02 -7.67 23.27
CA ILE A 347 -3.10 -8.64 23.11
C ILE A 347 -2.57 -10.07 23.20
N GLU A 348 -1.47 -10.38 22.50
CA GLU A 348 -0.82 -11.70 22.56
C GLU A 348 -0.33 -12.06 23.96
N SER A 349 0.00 -11.04 24.77
CA SER A 349 0.42 -11.17 26.18
C SER A 349 -0.74 -11.05 27.18
N GLU A 350 -1.99 -11.03 26.72
CA GLU A 350 -3.21 -10.85 27.53
C GLU A 350 -3.25 -9.55 28.36
N CYS A 351 -2.49 -8.52 27.97
CA CYS A 351 -2.46 -7.18 28.58
C CYS A 351 -3.54 -6.25 28.00
N TRP A 352 -4.80 -6.66 28.09
CA TRP A 352 -5.94 -6.05 27.39
C TRP A 352 -6.15 -4.55 27.66
N PHE A 353 -5.99 -4.12 28.92
CA PHE A 353 -6.21 -2.73 29.31
C PHE A 353 -5.20 -1.78 28.64
N ASP A 354 -3.91 -2.17 28.66
CA ASP A 354 -2.85 -1.38 28.04
C ASP A 354 -3.01 -1.36 26.52
N ALA A 355 -3.37 -2.49 25.90
CA ALA A 355 -3.62 -2.56 24.46
C ALA A 355 -4.70 -1.55 24.03
N GLY A 356 -5.76 -1.41 24.83
CA GLY A 356 -6.85 -0.47 24.57
C GLY A 356 -6.39 0.98 24.38
N ASN A 357 -5.37 1.43 25.13
CA ASN A 357 -4.84 2.80 25.01
C ASN A 357 -4.16 3.03 23.67
N TYR A 358 -3.28 2.12 23.25
CA TYR A 358 -2.61 2.20 21.94
C TYR A 358 -3.60 2.05 20.78
N LEU A 359 -4.64 1.24 20.94
CA LEU A 359 -5.69 1.12 19.92
C LEU A 359 -6.48 2.43 19.74
N GLN A 360 -6.66 3.25 20.78
CA GLN A 360 -7.25 4.58 20.60
C GLN A 360 -6.39 5.48 19.70
N ASP A 361 -5.07 5.40 19.86
CA ASP A 361 -4.15 6.15 19.00
C ASP A 361 -4.19 5.63 17.55
N ALA A 362 -4.27 4.30 17.38
CA ALA A 362 -4.42 3.64 16.09
C ALA A 362 -5.74 3.97 15.35
N LEU A 363 -6.77 4.51 16.02
CA LEU A 363 -8.00 4.94 15.37
C LEU A 363 -7.84 6.23 14.54
N ASN A 364 -6.74 6.95 14.72
CA ASN A 364 -6.52 8.28 14.10
C ASN A 364 -5.93 8.25 12.69
N ASP A 365 -5.76 7.08 12.08
CA ASP A 365 -5.21 6.92 10.73
C ASP A 365 -6.04 5.93 9.91
N ASP A 366 -6.21 6.22 8.62
CA ASP A 366 -7.05 5.42 7.74
C ASP A 366 -6.53 3.99 7.59
N LYS A 367 -5.20 3.81 7.57
CA LYS A 367 -4.54 2.50 7.40
C LYS A 367 -4.79 1.56 8.58
N THR A 368 -4.90 2.10 9.79
CA THR A 368 -4.92 1.30 11.02
C THR A 368 -6.30 1.21 11.68
N CYS A 369 -7.23 2.12 11.35
CA CYS A 369 -8.50 2.28 12.07
C CYS A 369 -9.39 1.03 12.04
N ALA A 370 -9.49 0.35 10.89
CA ALA A 370 -10.31 -0.87 10.76
C ALA A 370 -9.78 -2.00 11.65
N ALA A 371 -8.48 -2.26 11.61
CA ALA A 371 -7.83 -3.25 12.48
C ALA A 371 -7.97 -2.88 13.96
N ALA A 372 -7.80 -1.59 14.30
CA ALA A 372 -7.98 -1.11 15.66
C ALA A 372 -9.39 -1.34 16.20
N CYS A 373 -10.43 -1.09 15.39
CA CYS A 373 -11.82 -1.38 15.74
C CYS A 373 -12.03 -2.89 15.97
N ASN A 374 -11.47 -3.75 15.11
CA ASN A 374 -11.57 -5.20 15.28
C ASN A 374 -10.92 -5.65 16.61
N TYR A 375 -9.72 -5.18 16.92
CA TYR A 375 -9.04 -5.53 18.18
C TYR A 375 -9.77 -5.00 19.43
N LEU A 376 -10.33 -3.79 19.38
CA LEU A 376 -11.17 -3.25 20.47
C LEU A 376 -12.43 -4.11 20.68
N GLY A 377 -13.02 -4.64 19.60
CA GLY A 377 -14.11 -5.60 19.67
C GLY A 377 -13.70 -6.92 20.34
N LEU A 378 -12.52 -7.46 19.99
CA LEU A 378 -11.96 -8.67 20.60
C LEU A 378 -11.71 -8.50 22.10
N ILE A 379 -11.12 -7.36 22.52
CA ILE A 379 -10.89 -7.03 23.92
C ILE A 379 -12.22 -6.99 24.70
N ALA A 380 -13.25 -6.34 24.15
CA ALA A 380 -14.56 -6.25 24.80
C ALA A 380 -15.26 -7.62 24.88
N ALA A 381 -15.17 -8.43 23.82
CA ALA A 381 -15.74 -9.79 23.81
C ALA A 381 -15.05 -10.71 24.84
N GLU A 382 -13.73 -10.61 24.98
CA GLU A 382 -12.99 -11.37 25.99
C GLU A 382 -13.34 -10.90 27.41
N SER A 383 -13.44 -9.59 27.64
CA SER A 383 -13.90 -9.03 28.93
C SER A 383 -15.30 -9.51 29.30
N ALA A 384 -16.22 -9.54 28.34
CA ALA A 384 -17.56 -10.11 28.53
C ALA A 384 -17.51 -11.59 28.90
N ARG A 385 -16.68 -12.38 28.21
CA ARG A 385 -16.53 -13.82 28.46
C ARG A 385 -16.02 -14.10 29.87
N GLN A 386 -15.05 -13.32 30.35
CA GLN A 386 -14.47 -13.48 31.68
C GLN A 386 -15.43 -13.09 32.80
N ASN A 387 -16.20 -12.02 32.60
CA ASN A 387 -17.04 -11.42 33.65
C ASN A 387 -18.53 -11.81 33.57
N GLY A 388 -18.96 -12.44 32.48
CA GLY A 388 -20.38 -12.67 32.19
C GLY A 388 -21.16 -11.37 31.97
N ASP A 389 -20.51 -10.31 31.48
CA ASP A 389 -21.10 -8.98 31.33
C ASP A 389 -21.66 -8.77 29.92
N GLU A 390 -23.00 -8.82 29.80
CA GLU A 390 -23.72 -8.55 28.55
C GLU A 390 -23.43 -7.13 28.01
N THR A 391 -23.13 -6.16 28.88
CA THR A 391 -22.79 -4.78 28.47
C THR A 391 -21.53 -4.77 27.61
N GLN A 392 -20.53 -5.56 27.98
CA GLN A 392 -19.28 -5.69 27.22
C GLN A 392 -19.50 -6.42 25.88
N LEU A 393 -20.44 -7.37 25.80
CA LEU A 393 -20.82 -7.97 24.50
C LEU A 393 -21.42 -6.92 23.56
N ARG A 394 -22.23 -5.99 24.07
CA ARG A 394 -22.76 -4.89 23.24
C ARG A 394 -21.66 -3.94 22.77
N VAL A 395 -20.71 -3.61 23.64
CA VAL A 395 -19.51 -2.84 23.27
C VAL A 395 -18.70 -3.56 22.19
N ALA A 396 -18.55 -4.88 22.29
CA ALA A 396 -17.88 -5.69 21.27
C ALA A 396 -18.61 -5.61 19.93
N ALA A 397 -19.94 -5.78 19.92
CA ALA A 397 -20.77 -5.67 18.72
C ALA A 397 -20.60 -4.29 18.05
N ASP A 398 -20.63 -3.20 18.82
CA ASP A 398 -20.46 -1.84 18.31
C ASP A 398 -19.08 -1.64 17.64
N TRP A 399 -18.01 -2.18 18.23
CA TRP A 399 -16.67 -2.09 17.66
C TRP A 399 -16.52 -2.95 16.40
N PHE A 400 -17.02 -4.18 16.40
CA PHE A 400 -17.02 -5.00 15.19
C PHE A 400 -17.88 -4.40 14.08
N ALA A 401 -18.99 -3.73 14.42
CA ALA A 401 -19.81 -3.03 13.44
C ALA A 401 -19.05 -1.86 12.78
N LYS A 402 -18.26 -1.10 13.55
CA LYS A 402 -17.36 -0.06 13.00
C LYS A 402 -16.26 -0.63 12.12
N ALA A 403 -15.66 -1.76 12.51
CA ALA A 403 -14.69 -2.47 11.67
C ALA A 403 -15.34 -2.92 10.35
N HIS A 404 -16.56 -3.48 10.42
CA HIS A 404 -17.32 -3.94 9.26
C HIS A 404 -17.76 -2.80 8.33
N GLU A 405 -18.15 -1.65 8.86
CA GLU A 405 -18.47 -0.46 8.05
C GLU A 405 -17.28 -0.03 7.18
N ARG A 406 -16.06 -0.16 7.72
CA ARG A 406 -14.82 0.13 6.98
C ARG A 406 -14.42 -1.00 6.05
N THR A 407 -14.59 -2.25 6.47
CA THR A 407 -14.12 -3.43 5.73
C THR A 407 -15.24 -4.46 5.56
N PRO A 408 -16.26 -4.18 4.73
CA PRO A 408 -17.44 -5.06 4.63
C PRO A 408 -17.12 -6.49 4.22
N ALA A 409 -16.02 -6.69 3.48
CA ALA A 409 -15.57 -8.00 3.04
C ALA A 409 -14.71 -8.77 4.05
N TRP A 410 -14.28 -8.15 5.17
CA TRP A 410 -13.34 -8.78 6.10
C TRP A 410 -13.97 -9.97 6.84
N GLN A 411 -13.63 -11.19 6.41
CA GLN A 411 -14.27 -12.42 6.86
C GLN A 411 -14.30 -12.56 8.39
N SER A 412 -13.17 -12.36 9.08
CA SER A 412 -13.08 -12.55 10.54
C SER A 412 -13.92 -11.53 11.32
N VAL A 413 -14.06 -10.30 10.82
CA VAL A 413 -14.94 -9.28 11.43
C VAL A 413 -16.40 -9.71 11.31
N VAL A 414 -16.82 -10.24 10.15
CA VAL A 414 -18.20 -10.73 9.94
C VAL A 414 -18.46 -11.96 10.81
N GLU A 415 -17.50 -12.89 10.94
CA GLU A 415 -17.57 -14.03 11.85
C GLU A 415 -17.78 -13.59 13.30
N ASN A 416 -17.00 -12.60 13.75
CA ASN A 416 -17.12 -12.02 15.09
C ASN A 416 -18.51 -11.39 15.32
N LEU A 417 -19.06 -10.68 14.33
CA LEU A 417 -20.43 -10.14 14.40
C LEU A 417 -21.49 -11.24 14.53
N VAL A 418 -21.41 -12.29 13.71
CA VAL A 418 -22.32 -13.45 13.82
C VAL A 418 -22.25 -14.05 15.22
N HIS A 419 -21.04 -14.23 15.75
CA HIS A 419 -20.82 -14.81 17.06
C HIS A 419 -21.42 -13.95 18.19
N VAL A 420 -21.07 -12.66 18.24
CA VAL A 420 -21.51 -11.76 19.31
C VAL A 420 -23.03 -11.56 19.30
N HIS A 421 -23.65 -11.38 18.14
CA HIS A 421 -25.11 -11.24 18.07
C HIS A 421 -25.86 -12.52 18.49
N ARG A 422 -25.30 -13.71 18.24
CA ARG A 422 -25.86 -14.96 18.78
C ARG A 422 -25.80 -15.02 20.30
N LEU A 423 -24.67 -14.60 20.89
CA LEU A 423 -24.52 -14.53 22.34
C LEU A 423 -25.50 -13.53 22.99
N LEU A 424 -25.80 -12.43 22.29
CA LEU A 424 -26.81 -11.44 22.70
C LEU A 424 -28.27 -11.90 22.50
N GLY A 425 -28.51 -13.07 21.88
CA GLY A 425 -29.86 -13.55 21.54
C GLY A 425 -30.50 -12.86 20.33
N GLU A 426 -29.72 -12.07 19.57
CA GLU A 426 -30.18 -11.25 18.44
C GLU A 426 -30.10 -12.05 17.12
N MET A 427 -30.84 -13.15 17.05
CA MET A 427 -30.73 -14.16 15.98
C MET A 427 -30.96 -13.60 14.57
N GLU A 428 -31.94 -12.70 14.39
CA GLU A 428 -32.21 -12.09 13.08
C GLU A 428 -31.00 -11.29 12.56
N THR A 429 -30.33 -10.54 13.44
CA THR A 429 -29.12 -9.78 13.09
C THR A 429 -27.97 -10.72 12.77
N ALA A 430 -27.77 -11.76 13.58
CA ALA A 430 -26.75 -12.77 13.33
C ALA A 430 -26.95 -13.49 11.99
N ASP A 431 -28.19 -13.81 11.63
CA ASP A 431 -28.52 -14.47 10.36
C ASP A 431 -28.24 -13.56 9.15
N ARG A 432 -28.45 -12.24 9.27
CA ARG A 432 -28.05 -11.27 8.23
C ARG A 432 -26.53 -11.26 8.01
N PHE A 433 -25.74 -11.19 9.08
CA PHE A 433 -24.28 -11.27 8.95
C PHE A 433 -23.81 -12.63 8.46
N TYR A 434 -24.49 -13.71 8.85
CA TYR A 434 -24.16 -15.04 8.35
C TYR A 434 -24.41 -15.19 6.85
N ALA A 435 -25.46 -14.55 6.30
CA ALA A 435 -25.65 -14.47 4.86
C ALA A 435 -24.51 -13.72 4.17
N SER A 436 -24.08 -12.58 4.73
CA SER A 436 -22.91 -11.83 4.24
C SER A 436 -21.62 -12.66 4.27
N LEU A 437 -21.38 -13.40 5.36
CA LEU A 437 -20.23 -14.30 5.49
C LEU A 437 -20.23 -15.39 4.43
N ARG A 438 -21.40 -15.96 4.12
CA ARG A 438 -21.55 -16.95 3.05
C ARG A 438 -21.17 -16.38 1.69
N ASP A 439 -21.55 -15.14 1.39
CA ASP A 439 -21.17 -14.47 0.15
C ASP A 439 -19.65 -14.34 0.03
N VAL A 440 -18.97 -13.92 1.11
CA VAL A 440 -17.50 -13.82 1.15
C VAL A 440 -16.84 -15.18 0.89
N ILE A 441 -17.31 -16.24 1.56
CA ILE A 441 -16.80 -17.60 1.41
C ILE A 441 -17.03 -18.11 -0.03
N GLU A 442 -18.21 -17.90 -0.60
CA GLU A 442 -18.52 -18.33 -1.97
C GLU A 442 -17.64 -17.62 -3.01
N ILE A 443 -17.44 -16.31 -2.88
CA ILE A 443 -16.55 -15.54 -3.75
C ILE A 443 -15.12 -16.08 -3.69
N LYS A 444 -14.64 -16.35 -2.48
CA LYS A 444 -13.30 -16.92 -2.24
C LYS A 444 -13.16 -18.29 -2.90
N SER A 445 -14.10 -19.21 -2.68
CA SER A 445 -14.08 -20.53 -3.33
C SER A 445 -14.10 -20.44 -4.86
N ARG A 446 -14.94 -19.54 -5.42
CA ARG A 446 -15.01 -19.29 -6.87
C ARG A 446 -13.69 -18.80 -7.44
N LEU A 447 -13.05 -17.82 -6.79
CA LEU A 447 -11.81 -17.21 -7.27
C LEU A 447 -10.59 -18.13 -7.07
N CYS A 448 -10.59 -18.97 -6.03
CA CYS A 448 -9.53 -19.96 -5.79
C CYS A 448 -9.66 -21.22 -6.66
N GLY A 449 -10.66 -21.30 -7.55
CA GLY A 449 -10.88 -22.48 -8.41
C GLY A 449 -11.30 -23.73 -7.66
N GLN A 450 -11.68 -23.61 -6.38
CA GLN A 450 -12.26 -24.70 -5.60
C GLN A 450 -13.73 -24.81 -6.00
N THR A 451 -13.97 -25.51 -7.09
CA THR A 451 -15.33 -26.01 -7.36
C THR A 451 -15.63 -27.07 -6.30
N SER A 452 -16.63 -26.82 -5.46
CA SER A 452 -17.17 -27.82 -4.56
C SER A 452 -17.81 -28.92 -5.42
N GLU A 453 -17.05 -29.97 -5.72
CA GLU A 453 -17.60 -31.23 -6.26
C GLU A 453 -18.46 -31.96 -5.23
#